data_AF-A0AA43RNV2-F1
#
_entry.id   AF-A0AA43RNV2-F1
#
_cell.length_a   1.000
_cell.length_b   1.000
_cell.length_c   1.000
_cell.angle_alpha   90.00
_cell.angle_beta   90.00
_cell.angle_gamma   90.00
#
_symmetry.space_group_name_H-M   'P 1'
#
loop_
_entity.id
_entity.type
_entity.pdbx_description
1 polymer ?
#
loop_
_entity_poly.entity_id
_entity_poly.type
_entity_poly.pdbx_seq_one_letter_code
_entity_poly.pdbx_strand_id
1 'polypeptide(L)'
;MANMDRANEKITINEIREFEGKYVLKLPEQYIDFLLKYNGGYPETSTFKISDEEGESVVNKFYGIGDMKGNLAKVFEVLDGELPEGFISIASDPGGNEICIGISEKYFGKIYFWMHDMESDEEMENMFFLKNSFNDFFENLY
;
A
#
# COMPACT_ATOMS: atom_id res chain seq x y z
N MET A 1 -8.40 17.36 4.83
CA MET A 1 -8.27 15.93 5.22
C MET A 1 -8.41 15.13 3.94
N ALA A 2 -7.48 14.23 3.65
CA ALA A 2 -7.60 13.33 2.51
C ALA A 2 -8.84 12.46 2.64
N ASN A 3 -9.48 12.21 1.49
CA ASN A 3 -10.78 11.56 1.41
C ASN A 3 -10.80 10.57 0.25
N MET A 4 -11.77 9.66 0.28
CA MET A 4 -11.99 8.68 -0.78
C MET A 4 -13.14 9.12 -1.67
N ASP A 5 -12.93 9.20 -2.98
CA ASP A 5 -14.00 9.38 -3.97
C ASP A 5 -14.92 8.15 -3.96
N ARG A 6 -14.32 6.94 -3.91
CA ARG A 6 -15.05 5.68 -3.78
C ARG A 6 -14.36 4.75 -2.80
N ALA A 7 -15.03 4.44 -1.70
CA ALA A 7 -14.64 3.40 -0.74
C ALA A 7 -15.22 2.02 -1.13
N ASN A 8 -14.59 0.95 -0.63
CA ASN A 8 -15.12 -0.41 -0.76
C ASN A 8 -16.13 -0.71 0.36
N GLU A 9 -16.68 -1.94 0.35
CA GLU A 9 -17.57 -2.41 1.40
C GLU A 9 -16.89 -2.37 2.78
N LYS A 10 -17.65 -1.96 3.79
CA LYS A 10 -17.20 -1.89 5.18
C LYS A 10 -16.83 -3.28 5.67
N ILE A 11 -15.68 -3.37 6.32
CA ILE A 11 -15.22 -4.59 7.01
C ILE A 11 -15.09 -4.35 8.51
N THR A 12 -15.00 -5.45 9.23
CA THR A 12 -14.84 -5.51 10.68
C THR A 12 -13.37 -5.71 11.05
N ILE A 13 -13.05 -5.41 12.31
CA ILE A 13 -11.72 -5.71 12.85
C ILE A 13 -11.40 -7.21 12.78
N ASN A 14 -12.40 -8.08 12.90
CA ASN A 14 -12.19 -9.53 12.85
C ASN A 14 -11.72 -9.97 11.46
N GLU A 15 -12.29 -9.44 10.38
CA GLU A 15 -11.84 -9.73 9.01
C GLU A 15 -10.39 -9.28 8.78
N ILE A 16 -9.98 -8.14 9.36
CA ILE A 16 -8.59 -7.68 9.31
C ILE A 16 -7.68 -8.64 10.11
N ARG A 17 -8.10 -9.11 11.28
CA ARG A 17 -7.32 -10.07 12.08
C ARG A 17 -7.24 -11.45 11.44
N GLU A 18 -8.27 -11.87 10.73
CA GLU A 18 -8.25 -13.09 9.91
C GLU A 18 -7.24 -12.97 8.78
N PHE A 19 -7.17 -11.81 8.11
CA PHE A 19 -6.14 -11.52 7.12
C PHE A 19 -4.72 -11.58 7.73
N GLU A 20 -4.48 -10.87 8.84
CA GLU A 20 -3.19 -10.92 9.57
C GLU A 20 -2.81 -12.35 9.96
N GLY A 21 -3.77 -13.13 10.47
CA GLY A 21 -3.55 -14.51 10.90
C GLY A 21 -3.28 -15.46 9.73
N LYS A 22 -3.99 -15.31 8.60
CA LYS A 22 -3.81 -16.13 7.40
C LYS A 22 -2.40 -15.98 6.82
N TYR A 23 -1.90 -14.74 6.76
CA TYR A 23 -0.60 -14.43 6.15
C TYR A 23 0.53 -14.24 7.17
N VAL A 24 0.27 -14.51 8.45
CA VAL A 24 1.25 -14.43 9.55
C VAL A 24 1.99 -13.09 9.57
N LEU A 25 1.23 -11.99 9.48
CA LEU A 25 1.77 -10.63 9.44
C LEU A 25 1.07 -9.70 10.44
N LYS A 26 1.63 -8.50 10.60
CA LYS A 26 1.03 -7.42 11.39
C LYS A 26 0.92 -6.16 10.56
N LEU A 27 -0.28 -5.58 10.52
CA LEU A 27 -0.52 -4.31 9.86
C LEU A 27 -0.31 -3.14 10.84
N PRO A 28 0.27 -2.03 10.39
CA PRO A 28 0.34 -0.80 11.18
C PRO A 28 -1.05 -0.28 11.56
N GLU A 29 -1.20 0.22 12.79
CA GLU A 29 -2.49 0.67 13.35
C GLU A 29 -3.19 1.72 12.46
N GLN A 30 -2.43 2.67 11.92
CA GLN A 30 -2.94 3.69 11.01
C GLN A 30 -3.56 3.08 9.73
N TYR A 31 -2.98 2.00 9.22
CA TYR A 31 -3.52 1.31 8.04
C TYR A 31 -4.76 0.48 8.40
N ILE A 32 -4.81 -0.10 9.61
CA ILE A 32 -6.02 -0.77 10.12
C ILE A 32 -7.17 0.24 10.21
N ASP A 33 -6.94 1.44 10.76
CA ASP A 33 -7.96 2.49 10.85
C ASP A 33 -8.49 2.90 9.46
N PHE A 34 -7.58 3.01 8.48
CA PHE A 34 -7.95 3.26 7.09
C PHE A 34 -8.82 2.14 6.50
N LEU A 35 -8.45 0.87 6.73
CA LEU A 35 -9.22 -0.28 6.27
C LEU A 35 -10.62 -0.35 6.92
N LEU A 36 -10.74 -0.03 8.21
CA LEU A 36 -12.05 0.05 8.89
C LEU A 36 -12.91 1.21 8.38
N LYS A 37 -12.27 2.34 8.04
CA LYS A 37 -12.98 3.52 7.58
C LYS A 37 -13.45 3.38 6.14
N TYR A 38 -12.57 2.95 5.24
CA TYR A 38 -12.76 2.97 3.79
C TYR A 38 -12.55 1.62 3.10
N ASN A 39 -11.79 0.70 3.71
CA ASN A 39 -11.41 -0.60 3.14
C ASN A 39 -10.76 -0.47 1.73
N GLY A 40 -9.90 0.52 1.54
CA GLY A 40 -9.33 0.84 0.22
C GLY A 40 -10.33 1.51 -0.72
N GLY A 41 -10.03 1.46 -2.02
CA GLY A 41 -10.80 2.13 -3.07
C GLY A 41 -10.02 3.21 -3.80
N TYR A 42 -10.72 4.26 -4.26
CA TYR A 42 -10.17 5.33 -5.08
C TYR A 42 -10.11 6.64 -4.28
N PRO A 43 -8.93 7.25 -4.11
CA PRO A 43 -8.81 8.51 -3.37
C PRO A 43 -9.29 9.70 -4.21
N GLU A 44 -9.74 10.77 -3.56
CA GLU A 44 -10.17 12.01 -4.22
C GLU A 44 -8.97 12.80 -4.77
N THR A 45 -7.91 12.93 -3.97
CA THR A 45 -6.58 13.38 -4.40
C THR A 45 -5.65 12.17 -4.46
N SER A 46 -4.91 12.01 -5.55
CA SER A 46 -4.16 10.78 -5.81
C SER A 46 -2.67 11.01 -6.07
N THR A 47 -2.22 12.24 -6.32
CA THR A 47 -0.85 12.50 -6.71
C THR A 47 0.07 12.44 -5.51
N PHE A 48 1.26 11.86 -5.71
CA PHE A 48 2.35 11.88 -4.74
C PHE A 48 3.68 12.07 -5.47
N LYS A 49 4.64 12.66 -4.75
CA LYS A 49 6.02 12.79 -5.24
C LYS A 49 6.82 11.54 -4.90
N ILE A 50 7.52 10.98 -5.89
CA ILE A 50 8.47 9.88 -5.72
C ILE A 50 9.81 10.46 -5.26
N SER A 51 10.42 11.33 -6.07
CA SER A 51 11.68 12.04 -5.78
C SER A 51 11.82 13.27 -6.68
N ASP A 52 12.91 14.04 -6.55
CA ASP A 52 13.22 15.12 -7.50
C ASP A 52 13.59 14.58 -8.89
N GLU A 53 14.13 13.36 -8.97
CA GLU A 53 14.64 12.74 -10.20
C GLU A 53 13.54 11.96 -10.93
N GLU A 54 12.77 11.15 -10.19
CA GLU A 54 11.67 10.32 -10.73
C GLU A 54 10.35 11.09 -10.87
N GLY A 55 10.24 12.27 -10.26
CA GLY A 55 9.06 13.11 -10.33
C GLY A 55 7.90 12.61 -9.48
N GLU A 56 6.73 12.45 -10.09
CA GLU A 56 5.45 12.20 -9.42
C GLU A 56 4.75 10.99 -10.04
N SER A 57 3.95 10.30 -9.23
CA SER A 57 2.99 9.30 -9.70
C SER A 57 1.65 9.49 -8.99
N VAL A 58 0.68 8.64 -9.29
CA VAL A 58 -0.68 8.73 -8.74
C VAL A 58 -1.10 7.40 -8.15
N VAL A 59 -1.81 7.44 -7.02
CA VAL A 59 -2.51 6.28 -6.50
C VAL A 59 -3.71 6.00 -7.40
N ASN A 60 -3.62 4.92 -8.17
CA ASN A 60 -4.74 4.42 -8.97
C ASN A 60 -5.81 3.80 -8.07
N LYS A 61 -5.41 2.93 -7.13
CA LYS A 61 -6.34 2.23 -6.24
C LYS A 61 -5.64 1.73 -4.99
N PHE A 62 -6.21 2.01 -3.82
CA PHE A 62 -5.89 1.30 -2.58
C PHE A 62 -6.59 -0.07 -2.52
N TYR A 63 -5.85 -1.10 -2.14
CA TYR A 63 -6.39 -2.46 -2.03
C TYR A 63 -7.20 -2.64 -0.75
N GLY A 64 -8.40 -3.20 -0.92
CA GLY A 64 -9.27 -3.60 0.19
C GLY A 64 -9.19 -5.09 0.48
N ILE A 65 -9.70 -5.50 1.64
CA ILE A 65 -9.95 -6.90 2.00
C ILE A 65 -11.39 -7.23 1.62
N GLY A 66 -11.60 -8.40 1.00
CA GLY A 66 -12.91 -8.86 0.53
C GLY A 66 -12.86 -9.39 -0.90
N ASP A 67 -14.01 -9.52 -1.56
CA ASP A 67 -14.12 -10.24 -2.84
C ASP A 67 -13.89 -9.40 -4.09
N MET A 68 -13.54 -8.12 -3.96
CA MET A 68 -13.31 -7.25 -5.11
C MET A 68 -12.13 -7.71 -5.98
N LYS A 69 -12.16 -7.33 -7.27
CA LYS A 69 -11.04 -7.55 -8.19
C LYS A 69 -9.82 -6.77 -7.72
N GLY A 70 -8.66 -7.42 -7.65
CA GLY A 70 -7.43 -6.83 -7.12
C GLY A 70 -7.60 -6.42 -5.66
N ASN A 71 -8.00 -7.39 -4.82
CA ASN A 71 -8.04 -7.22 -3.36
C ASN A 71 -6.65 -7.46 -2.76
N LEU A 72 -6.46 -7.03 -1.52
CA LEU A 72 -5.18 -7.08 -0.82
C LEU A 72 -4.61 -8.50 -0.74
N ALA A 73 -5.47 -9.50 -0.50
CA ALA A 73 -5.09 -10.91 -0.42
C ALA A 73 -4.52 -11.46 -1.74
N LYS A 74 -5.19 -11.19 -2.86
CA LYS A 74 -4.75 -11.61 -4.19
C LYS A 74 -3.47 -10.91 -4.60
N VAL A 75 -3.35 -9.62 -4.31
CA VAL A 75 -2.12 -8.87 -4.62
C VAL A 75 -0.95 -9.39 -3.78
N PHE A 76 -1.16 -9.61 -2.48
CA PHE A 76 -0.15 -10.20 -1.62
C PHE A 76 0.31 -11.57 -2.15
N GLU A 77 -0.61 -12.46 -2.53
CA GLU A 77 -0.28 -13.78 -3.07
C GLU A 77 0.42 -13.70 -4.45
N VAL A 78 0.13 -12.69 -5.27
CA VAL A 78 0.75 -12.51 -6.59
C VAL A 78 2.17 -11.95 -6.48
N LEU A 79 2.42 -11.09 -5.51
CA LEU A 79 3.72 -10.43 -5.29
C LEU A 79 4.59 -11.13 -4.24
N ASP A 80 4.18 -12.31 -3.77
CA ASP A 80 4.94 -13.09 -2.81
C ASP A 80 6.27 -13.54 -3.42
N GLY A 81 7.38 -13.12 -2.81
CA GLY A 81 8.74 -13.33 -3.31
C GLY A 81 9.22 -12.33 -4.36
N GLU A 82 8.37 -11.41 -4.84
CA GLU A 82 8.77 -10.34 -5.77
C GLU A 82 9.16 -9.06 -5.02
N LEU A 83 8.47 -8.74 -3.92
CA LEU A 83 8.79 -7.60 -3.08
C LEU A 83 9.93 -7.92 -2.10
N PRO A 84 10.76 -6.93 -1.72
CA PRO A 84 11.75 -7.11 -0.66
C PRO A 84 11.11 -7.55 0.66
N GLU A 85 11.85 -8.34 1.44
CA GLU A 85 11.33 -8.91 2.67
C GLU A 85 10.84 -7.82 3.65
N GLY A 86 9.65 -8.03 4.21
CA GLY A 86 9.06 -7.14 5.20
C GLY A 86 8.20 -6.02 4.63
N PHE A 87 7.81 -6.12 3.35
CA PHE A 87 6.85 -5.23 2.72
C PHE A 87 5.63 -5.99 2.20
N ILE A 88 4.51 -5.27 2.10
CA ILE A 88 3.36 -5.69 1.31
C ILE A 88 2.90 -4.52 0.44
N SER A 89 2.33 -4.81 -0.72
CA SER A 89 1.66 -3.78 -1.50
C SER A 89 0.28 -3.44 -0.92
N ILE A 90 -0.04 -2.15 -0.85
CA ILE A 90 -1.31 -1.61 -0.36
C ILE A 90 -2.06 -0.78 -1.40
N ALA A 91 -1.41 -0.39 -2.50
CA ALA A 91 -2.03 0.30 -3.62
C ALA A 91 -1.19 0.16 -4.89
N SER A 92 -1.81 0.39 -6.05
CA SER A 92 -1.09 0.52 -7.33
C SER A 92 -1.11 1.93 -7.87
N ASP A 93 -0.18 2.20 -8.79
CA ASP A 93 -0.31 3.26 -9.78
C ASP A 93 -0.85 2.71 -11.13
N PRO A 94 -1.13 3.58 -12.13
CA PRO A 94 -1.58 3.13 -13.45
C PRO A 94 -0.47 2.47 -14.29
N GLY A 95 0.80 2.64 -13.93
CA GLY A 95 1.97 2.10 -14.61
C GLY A 95 2.28 0.65 -14.24
N GLY A 96 1.59 0.07 -13.26
CA GLY A 96 1.86 -1.28 -12.75
C GLY A 96 2.88 -1.31 -11.62
N ASN A 97 3.23 -0.15 -11.07
CA ASN A 97 4.05 -0.01 -9.88
C ASN A 97 3.19 -0.07 -8.61
N GLU A 98 3.84 -0.36 -7.50
CA GLU A 98 3.15 -0.62 -6.24
C GLU A 98 3.54 0.39 -5.16
N ILE A 99 2.58 0.81 -4.36
CA ILE A 99 2.80 1.55 -3.12
C ILE A 99 2.80 0.52 -2.00
N CYS A 100 3.94 0.39 -1.34
CA CYS A 100 4.21 -0.63 -0.34
C CYS A 100 4.25 -0.06 1.07
N ILE A 101 3.79 -0.85 2.05
CA ILE A 101 3.95 -0.55 3.47
C ILE A 101 4.86 -1.57 4.13
N GLY A 102 5.75 -1.09 4.99
CA GLY A 102 6.60 -1.97 5.79
C GLY A 102 5.82 -2.63 6.93
N ILE A 103 6.02 -3.93 7.08
CA ILE A 103 5.42 -4.80 8.12
C ILE A 103 6.47 -5.49 9.00
N SER A 104 7.76 -5.40 8.66
CA SER A 104 8.87 -5.86 9.51
C SER A 104 9.33 -4.76 10.47
N GLU A 105 10.03 -5.12 11.55
CA GLU A 105 10.52 -4.18 12.57
C GLU A 105 11.30 -3.00 11.99
N LYS A 106 12.16 -3.25 10.99
CA LYS A 106 13.01 -2.24 10.34
C LYS A 106 12.21 -1.18 9.57
N TYR A 107 11.10 -1.59 8.97
CA TYR A 107 10.33 -0.77 8.03
C TYR A 107 8.91 -0.45 8.52
N PHE A 108 8.53 -0.91 9.71
CA PHE A 108 7.15 -0.92 10.18
C PHE A 108 6.45 0.44 10.00
N GLY A 109 5.38 0.45 9.20
CA GLY A 109 4.58 1.64 8.92
C GLY A 109 5.13 2.60 7.86
N LYS A 110 6.39 2.47 7.44
CA LYS A 110 6.99 3.30 6.39
C LYS A 110 6.39 2.95 5.03
N ILE A 111 6.25 3.96 4.18
CA ILE A 111 5.66 3.85 2.85
C ILE A 111 6.76 4.01 1.81
N TYR A 112 6.73 3.10 0.83
CA TYR A 112 7.65 3.06 -0.29
C TYR A 112 6.87 2.96 -1.60
N PHE A 113 7.50 3.37 -2.69
CA PHE A 113 7.05 3.13 -4.05
C PHE A 113 8.01 2.14 -4.70
N TRP A 114 7.47 1.02 -5.17
CA TRP A 114 8.22 -0.02 -5.84
C TRP A 114 8.05 0.10 -7.35
N MET A 115 9.14 0.41 -8.05
CA MET A 115 9.16 0.51 -9.50
C MET A 115 9.51 -0.84 -10.12
N HIS A 116 8.47 -1.61 -10.47
CA HIS A 116 8.59 -3.00 -10.93
C HIS A 116 9.48 -3.13 -12.19
N ASP A 117 9.42 -2.16 -13.10
CA ASP A 117 10.10 -2.24 -14.40
C ASP A 117 11.58 -1.83 -14.34
N MET A 118 12.11 -1.48 -13.16
CA MET A 118 13.51 -1.09 -12.99
C MET A 118 14.39 -2.32 -12.79
N GLU A 119 15.35 -2.53 -13.70
CA GLU A 119 16.42 -3.52 -13.49
C GLU A 119 17.23 -3.14 -12.25
N SER A 120 17.43 -4.11 -11.34
CA SER A 120 17.92 -3.89 -9.98
C SER A 120 18.82 -5.05 -9.59
N ASP A 121 20.07 -4.79 -9.23
CA ASP A 121 20.99 -5.83 -8.75
C ASP A 121 20.85 -6.02 -7.22
N GLU A 122 20.35 -5.00 -6.52
CA GLU A 122 20.02 -5.05 -5.09
C GLU A 122 18.51 -4.96 -4.84
N GLU A 123 18.00 -5.66 -3.81
CA GLU A 123 16.56 -5.73 -3.52
C GLU A 123 15.90 -4.37 -3.25
N MET A 124 16.64 -3.38 -2.76
CA MET A 124 16.07 -2.09 -2.34
C MET A 124 16.30 -0.95 -3.33
N GLU A 125 16.99 -1.16 -4.45
CA GLU A 125 17.32 -0.10 -5.41
C GLU A 125 16.06 0.42 -6.13
N ASN A 126 15.09 -0.45 -6.41
CA ASN A 126 13.80 -0.07 -6.99
C ASN A 126 12.73 0.32 -5.93
N MET A 127 13.12 0.47 -4.66
CA MET A 127 12.24 0.86 -3.55
C MET A 127 12.48 2.31 -3.11
N PHE A 128 11.64 3.22 -3.59
CA PHE A 128 11.72 4.64 -3.30
C PHE A 128 10.96 4.97 -2.01
N PHE A 129 11.66 5.49 -1.00
CA PHE A 129 11.02 5.93 0.24
C PHE A 129 10.08 7.12 -0.03
N LEU A 130 8.82 7.00 0.39
CA LEU A 130 7.84 8.08 0.29
C LEU A 130 7.68 8.80 1.63
N LYS A 131 7.29 8.07 2.67
CA LYS A 131 6.86 8.65 3.96
C LYS A 131 7.11 7.74 5.15
N ASN A 132 7.19 8.31 6.34
CA ASN A 132 7.43 7.56 7.58
C ASN A 132 6.19 6.83 8.12
N SER A 133 5.00 7.15 7.63
CA SER A 133 3.75 6.56 8.12
C SER A 133 2.66 6.57 7.04
N PHE A 134 1.67 5.69 7.17
CA PHE A 134 0.52 5.63 6.26
C PHE A 134 -0.27 6.95 6.27
N ASN A 135 -0.54 7.54 7.44
CA ASN A 135 -1.31 8.78 7.50
C ASN A 135 -0.56 9.95 6.86
N ASP A 136 0.76 10.06 7.08
CA ASP A 136 1.58 11.09 6.43
C ASP A 136 1.58 10.94 4.90
N PHE A 137 1.53 9.71 4.38
CA PHE A 137 1.32 9.48 2.95
C PHE A 137 -0.08 9.88 2.49
N PHE A 138 -1.11 9.30 3.09
CA PHE A 138 -2.50 9.49 2.67
C PHE A 138 -2.95 10.95 2.77
N GLU A 139 -2.61 11.64 3.86
CA GLU A 139 -3.04 13.03 4.09
C GLU A 139 -2.31 14.06 3.22
N ASN A 140 -1.19 13.69 2.60
CA ASN A 140 -0.40 14.56 1.73
C ASN A 140 -0.54 14.21 0.24
N LEU A 141 -1.53 13.40 -0.15
CA LEU A 141 -1.90 13.24 -1.55
C LEU A 141 -2.51 14.55 -2.09
N TYR A 142 -2.13 14.97 -3.30
CA TYR A 142 -2.56 16.24 -3.91
C TYR A 142 -3.08 16.12 -5.35
#